data_AF-A0A812SXG8-F1
#
_entry.id   AF-A0A812SXG8-F1
#
_cell.length_a   1.000
_cell.length_b   1.000
_cell.length_c   1.000
_cell.angle_alpha   90.00
_cell.angle_beta   90.00
_cell.angle_gamma   90.00
#
_symmetry.space_group_name_H-M   'P 1'
#
loop_
_entity.id
_entity.type
_entity.pdbx_description
1 polymer ?
#
loop_
_entity_poly.entity_id
_entity_poly.type
_entity_poly.pdbx_seq_one_letter_code
_entity_poly.pdbx_strand_id
1 'polypeptide(L)'
;GGQGGQEMHILLPCSRFFQENLEKMKPAWATAVEQALKKDAPALERWTEIETILQESRKCYRQVLRPGQVLVHPSNRSGLGLNGAQVHKTGAQVQSVGFSSMELKRSVCMEISTDRALSQKAFSFNKRQVDMNGGLLAEVRGDERYMSLACSHFTAFCRACIAACPSDQETVSDNGKLTLQRLSTDFRQAVDNGWEWLVLSAEVDAVLPSLASFVQEVMNAAQGVARTAGELELAMAMVTRAKLLAEQGLCIDWDVVQADVAATVPDASPQTVAACGLFCRFYAGGTEAPLLKFLHDFSLKYGASKRLGEEFMSTVAGLRFAGQERSHAFARAAMIATNLTATKVVDGVARLLNKSDVSRLCAKGMEASARAKAVECFGRLMVRSTLFMCKKEKSGQDGIEHGSLANLLTLYEHEMGGKSAGATPAAAAKDGPSDAAPATLENMQDPAFLMKLQGFAEGNLYKGKQKYQDIWPWKLEKIGQSHGSFSLSCPVSWDKKVEVPLSELKKFFELYSGEFFELCCEYFLKYSHCEEELTFLKNPTCCLLEGKAKTGKLTIFPFTDQISKVGLKPAAGSVEVWHSASGTSL
;
A
#
# COMPACT_ATOMS: atom_id res chain seq x y z
N GLY A 1 3.88 -28.89 -55.88
CA GLY A 1 3.48 -29.73 -54.74
C GLY A 1 4.64 -29.78 -53.77
N GLY A 2 4.37 -29.33 -52.53
CA GLY A 2 5.10 -29.54 -51.26
C GLY A 2 6.62 -29.62 -51.22
N GLN A 3 7.25 -28.68 -50.51
CA GLN A 3 8.19 -29.01 -49.43
C GLN A 3 8.44 -27.82 -48.47
N GLY A 4 8.04 -28.04 -47.21
CA GLY A 4 8.55 -27.53 -45.93
C GLY A 4 9.14 -26.12 -45.82
N GLY A 5 8.35 -25.18 -45.29
CA GLY A 5 8.89 -24.04 -44.55
C GLY A 5 9.17 -24.46 -43.10
N GLN A 6 10.44 -24.38 -42.67
CA GLN A 6 10.79 -24.39 -41.25
C GLN A 6 10.78 -22.93 -40.76
N GLU A 7 9.82 -22.58 -39.90
CA GLU A 7 9.87 -21.37 -39.11
C GLU A 7 10.97 -21.48 -38.05
N MET A 8 11.94 -20.57 -38.10
CA MET A 8 13.03 -20.47 -37.15
C MET A 8 12.57 -19.59 -35.98
N HIS A 9 12.11 -20.21 -34.88
CA HIS A 9 11.81 -19.49 -33.65
C HIS A 9 13.11 -19.10 -32.93
N ILE A 10 13.49 -17.83 -32.99
CA ILE A 10 14.55 -17.26 -32.16
C ILE A 10 13.99 -17.08 -30.74
N LEU A 11 14.27 -18.03 -29.86
CA LEU A 11 14.04 -17.90 -28.42
C LEU A 11 15.11 -16.97 -27.82
N LEU A 12 14.71 -15.75 -27.43
CA LEU A 12 15.57 -14.85 -26.66
C LEU A 12 15.78 -15.41 -25.23
N PRO A 13 17.02 -15.50 -24.70
CA PRO A 13 17.25 -16.01 -23.36
C PRO A 13 16.92 -14.98 -22.28
N CYS A 14 15.96 -15.36 -21.43
CA CYS A 14 15.88 -15.23 -19.97
C CYS A 14 16.35 -13.93 -19.26
N SER A 15 15.45 -13.40 -18.43
CA SER A 15 15.49 -12.21 -17.55
C SER A 15 16.79 -11.93 -16.78
N ARG A 16 17.61 -12.94 -16.46
CA ARG A 16 18.89 -12.75 -15.74
C ARG A 16 19.92 -11.97 -16.55
N PHE A 17 19.99 -12.19 -17.86
CA PHE A 17 20.92 -11.44 -18.72
C PHE A 17 20.54 -9.95 -18.79
N PHE A 18 19.25 -9.64 -18.66
CA PHE A 18 18.77 -8.25 -18.62
C PHE A 18 19.08 -7.56 -17.29
N GLN A 19 18.89 -8.24 -16.15
CA GLN A 19 19.24 -7.68 -14.83
C GLN A 19 20.75 -7.47 -14.66
N GLU A 20 21.59 -8.43 -15.08
CA GLU A 20 23.05 -8.29 -15.04
C GLU A 20 23.57 -7.20 -15.99
N ASN A 21 22.89 -6.91 -17.10
CA ASN A 21 23.24 -5.81 -18.00
C ASN A 21 22.68 -4.45 -17.54
N LEU A 22 21.57 -4.43 -16.79
CA LEU A 22 21.04 -3.21 -16.16
C LEU A 22 21.97 -2.68 -15.07
N GLU A 23 22.57 -3.56 -14.27
CA GLU A 23 23.61 -3.18 -13.30
C GLU A 23 24.88 -2.64 -14.01
N LYS A 24 25.20 -3.17 -15.20
CA LYS A 24 26.30 -2.66 -16.04
C LYS A 24 25.99 -1.35 -16.76
N MET A 25 24.73 -0.91 -16.81
CA MET A 25 24.30 0.35 -17.45
C MET A 25 24.13 1.52 -16.47
N LYS A 26 24.19 1.28 -15.15
CA LYS A 26 24.10 2.38 -14.18
C LYS A 26 25.35 3.25 -14.24
N PRO A 27 25.21 4.58 -14.34
CA PRO A 27 26.36 5.49 -14.29
C PRO A 27 27.19 5.29 -13.01
N ALA A 28 28.52 5.43 -13.10
CA ALA A 28 29.42 5.23 -11.96
C ALA A 28 29.05 6.08 -10.74
N TRP A 29 28.58 7.32 -10.95
CA TRP A 29 28.12 8.21 -9.88
C TRP A 29 26.90 7.62 -9.14
N ALA A 30 26.00 6.94 -9.84
CA ALA A 30 24.80 6.36 -9.24
C ALA A 30 25.15 5.16 -8.36
N THR A 31 26.07 4.30 -8.83
CA THR A 31 26.61 3.19 -8.04
C THR A 31 27.31 3.69 -6.78
N ALA A 32 28.09 4.78 -6.87
CA ALA A 32 28.74 5.38 -5.71
C ALA A 32 27.73 5.92 -4.68
N VAL A 33 26.64 6.58 -5.14
CA VAL A 33 25.55 7.02 -4.25
C VAL A 33 24.85 5.84 -3.59
N GLU A 34 24.57 4.75 -4.31
CA GLU A 34 23.98 3.54 -3.72
C GLU A 34 24.87 2.90 -2.65
N GLN A 35 26.19 2.91 -2.86
CA GLN A 35 27.15 2.46 -1.87
C GLN A 35 27.13 3.37 -0.62
N ALA A 36 27.14 4.69 -0.81
CA ALA A 36 27.05 5.65 0.29
C ALA A 36 25.74 5.52 1.09
N LEU A 37 24.61 5.25 0.41
CA LEU A 37 23.32 4.98 1.06
C LEU A 37 23.37 3.74 1.97
N LYS A 38 24.14 2.72 1.61
CA LYS A 38 24.26 1.45 2.35
C LYS A 38 25.32 1.47 3.45
N LYS A 39 26.12 2.54 3.57
CA LYS A 39 27.14 2.64 4.62
C LYS A 39 26.52 2.62 6.01
N ASP A 40 27.19 1.95 6.94
CA ASP A 40 26.85 2.01 8.36
C ASP A 40 27.40 3.32 8.95
N ALA A 41 26.68 4.41 8.70
CA ALA A 41 27.02 5.75 9.15
C ALA A 41 25.77 6.59 9.43
N PRO A 42 25.86 7.59 10.34
CA PRO A 42 24.76 8.53 10.60
C PRO A 42 24.21 9.14 9.31
N ALA A 43 22.89 9.33 9.27
CA ALA A 43 22.19 9.69 8.03
C ALA A 43 22.67 11.04 7.43
N LEU A 44 23.06 12.00 8.28
CA LEU A 44 23.61 13.28 7.83
C LEU A 44 25.03 13.16 7.25
N GLU A 45 25.85 12.26 7.79
CA GLU A 45 27.18 11.97 7.25
C GLU A 45 27.07 11.32 5.87
N ARG A 46 26.16 10.33 5.73
CA ARG A 46 25.83 9.73 4.43
C ARG A 46 25.36 10.76 3.43
N TRP A 47 24.49 11.70 3.83
CA TRP A 47 24.05 12.77 2.95
C TRP A 47 25.20 13.68 2.50
N THR A 48 26.10 14.05 3.41
CA THR A 48 27.25 14.92 3.10
C THR A 48 28.17 14.26 2.06
N GLU A 49 28.39 12.95 2.18
CA GLU A 49 29.14 12.18 1.19
C GLU A 49 28.40 12.13 -0.16
N ILE A 50 27.09 11.86 -0.15
CA ILE A 50 26.26 11.83 -1.36
C ILE A 50 26.27 13.18 -2.07
N GLU A 51 26.15 14.29 -1.33
CA GLU A 51 26.22 15.64 -1.88
C GLU A 51 27.57 15.86 -2.59
N THR A 52 28.68 15.40 -2.00
CA THR A 52 30.02 15.48 -2.61
C THR A 52 30.08 14.69 -3.92
N ILE A 53 29.61 13.45 -3.93
CA ILE A 53 29.57 12.60 -5.14
C ILE A 53 28.75 13.27 -6.25
N LEU A 54 27.59 13.84 -5.91
CA LEU A 54 26.72 14.52 -6.87
C LEU A 54 27.34 15.83 -7.39
N GLN A 55 28.09 16.55 -6.55
CA GLN A 55 28.81 17.76 -6.98
C GLN A 55 29.95 17.41 -7.94
N GLU A 56 30.80 16.44 -7.60
CA GLU A 56 31.93 15.99 -8.42
C GLU A 56 31.47 15.45 -9.79
N SER A 57 30.33 14.76 -9.80
CA SER A 57 29.70 14.24 -11.02
C SER A 57 28.83 15.25 -11.78
N ARG A 58 28.77 16.51 -11.31
CA ARG A 58 27.95 17.61 -11.88
C ARG A 58 26.46 17.25 -11.99
N LYS A 59 25.95 16.48 -11.03
CA LYS A 59 24.54 16.09 -10.90
C LYS A 59 23.75 16.94 -9.92
N CYS A 60 24.39 17.90 -9.27
CA CYS A 60 23.73 18.95 -8.54
C CYS A 60 24.46 20.30 -8.70
N TYR A 61 23.76 21.38 -8.39
CA TYR A 61 24.29 22.75 -8.44
C TYR A 61 23.52 23.65 -7.48
N ARG A 62 24.06 24.84 -7.16
CA ARG A 62 23.37 25.83 -6.32
C ARG A 62 22.74 26.94 -7.17
N GLN A 63 21.50 27.31 -6.87
CA GLN A 63 20.78 28.37 -7.57
C GLN A 63 19.80 29.08 -6.63
N VAL A 64 19.66 30.40 -6.79
CA VAL A 64 18.59 31.17 -6.13
C VAL A 64 17.27 30.92 -6.85
N LEU A 65 16.29 30.37 -6.14
CA LEU A 65 14.95 30.07 -6.67
C LEU A 65 13.88 30.85 -5.91
N ARG A 66 12.92 31.39 -6.65
CA ARG A 66 11.71 32.00 -6.09
C ARG A 66 10.69 30.93 -5.72
N PRO A 67 9.87 31.13 -4.68
CA PRO A 67 8.84 30.17 -4.27
C PRO A 67 7.95 29.70 -5.43
N GLY A 68 7.54 30.62 -6.30
CA GLY A 68 6.67 30.32 -7.44
C GLY A 68 7.24 29.34 -8.47
N GLN A 69 8.54 29.01 -8.41
CA GLN A 69 9.20 28.08 -9.33
C GLN A 69 9.24 26.63 -8.81
N VAL A 70 8.85 26.42 -7.55
CA VAL A 70 9.08 25.18 -6.80
C VAL A 70 7.76 24.55 -6.37
N LEU A 71 7.49 23.35 -6.87
CA LEU A 71 6.43 22.46 -6.45
C LEU A 71 6.89 21.55 -5.29
N VAL A 72 6.03 20.68 -4.77
CA VAL A 72 6.45 19.63 -3.83
C VAL A 72 6.75 18.33 -4.57
N HIS A 73 7.79 17.60 -4.15
CA HIS A 73 8.12 16.30 -4.73
C HIS A 73 7.03 15.24 -4.47
N PRO A 74 6.68 14.36 -5.44
CA PRO A 74 5.68 13.30 -5.25
C PRO A 74 6.00 12.33 -4.12
N SER A 75 7.27 12.08 -3.81
CA SER A 75 7.68 11.25 -2.66
C SER A 75 7.53 11.96 -1.31
N ASN A 76 6.94 13.17 -1.25
CA ASN A 76 6.85 13.91 -0.01
C ASN A 76 5.95 13.25 1.02
N ARG A 77 6.48 13.08 2.24
CA ARG A 77 5.80 12.39 3.34
C ARG A 77 5.24 11.03 2.89
N SER A 78 6.08 10.21 2.26
CA SER A 78 5.70 8.90 1.72
C SER A 78 4.55 8.96 0.70
N GLY A 79 4.49 10.02 -0.11
CA GLY A 79 3.45 10.18 -1.12
C GLY A 79 2.20 10.93 -0.67
N LEU A 80 2.15 11.40 0.57
CA LEU A 80 1.02 12.16 1.10
C LEU A 80 1.04 13.63 0.63
N GLY A 81 2.21 14.22 0.46
CA GLY A 81 2.36 15.63 0.08
C GLY A 81 2.01 16.61 1.21
N LEU A 82 1.44 17.75 0.82
CA LEU A 82 1.26 18.90 1.71
C LEU A 82 -0.15 18.94 2.31
N ASN A 83 -0.22 19.40 3.56
CA ASN A 83 -1.48 19.79 4.19
C ASN A 83 -1.54 21.33 4.26
N GLY A 84 -2.49 21.95 3.56
CA GLY A 84 -2.60 23.40 3.42
C GLY A 84 -2.78 24.14 4.75
N ALA A 85 -3.58 23.60 5.66
CA ALA A 85 -3.73 24.18 6.99
C ALA A 85 -2.40 24.14 7.78
N GLN A 86 -1.66 23.03 7.70
CA GLN A 86 -0.34 22.92 8.30
C GLN A 86 0.68 23.86 7.64
N VAL A 87 0.62 24.05 6.31
CA VAL A 87 1.43 25.03 5.59
C VAL A 87 1.22 26.43 6.17
N HIS A 88 -0.03 26.84 6.37
CA HIS A 88 -0.37 28.16 6.93
C HIS A 88 0.09 28.30 8.37
N LYS A 89 -0.15 27.28 9.20
CA LYS A 89 0.30 27.25 10.60
C LYS A 89 1.82 27.35 10.72
N THR A 90 2.56 26.66 9.83
CA THR A 90 4.03 26.74 9.79
C THR A 90 4.49 28.16 9.45
N GLY A 91 3.90 28.81 8.45
CA GLY A 91 4.22 30.19 8.10
C GLY A 91 3.92 31.18 9.24
N ALA A 92 2.76 31.03 9.87
CA ALA A 92 2.37 31.80 11.06
C ALA A 92 3.35 31.62 12.23
N GLN A 93 3.79 30.39 12.48
CA GLN A 93 4.77 30.09 13.52
C GLN A 93 6.14 30.73 13.21
N VAL A 94 6.62 30.64 11.97
CA VAL A 94 7.87 31.29 11.55
C VAL A 94 7.78 32.80 11.72
N GLN A 95 6.67 33.42 11.33
CA GLN A 95 6.44 34.85 11.53
C GLN A 95 6.47 35.23 13.02
N SER A 96 5.82 34.43 13.88
CA SER A 96 5.74 34.69 15.32
C SER A 96 7.06 34.49 16.06
N VAL A 97 7.84 33.46 15.69
CA VAL A 97 9.15 33.17 16.30
C VAL A 97 10.22 34.14 15.79
N GLY A 98 10.09 34.60 14.55
CA GLY A 98 11.07 35.38 13.84
C GLY A 98 11.66 34.58 12.69
N PHE A 99 11.56 35.13 11.48
CA PHE A 99 12.15 34.55 10.29
C PHE A 99 13.68 34.65 10.33
N SER A 100 14.37 33.57 9.98
CA SER A 100 15.82 33.51 9.83
C SER A 100 16.19 32.88 8.49
N SER A 101 16.94 33.61 7.67
CA SER A 101 17.45 33.12 6.39
C SER A 101 18.46 31.97 6.55
N MET A 102 19.07 31.82 7.73
CA MET A 102 20.01 30.73 8.00
C MET A 102 19.34 29.35 7.97
N GLU A 103 18.07 29.27 8.36
CA GLU A 103 17.29 28.03 8.32
C GLU A 103 17.06 27.54 6.88
N LEU A 104 17.14 28.43 5.90
CA LEU A 104 16.94 28.12 4.49
C LEU A 104 18.19 27.56 3.80
N LYS A 105 19.37 27.59 4.45
CA LYS A 105 20.64 27.09 3.86
C LYS A 105 20.61 25.59 3.52
N ARG A 106 19.68 24.84 4.11
CA ARG A 106 19.48 23.40 3.90
C ARG A 106 18.38 23.10 2.88
N SER A 107 17.98 24.08 2.07
CA SER A 107 16.95 23.89 1.05
C SER A 107 17.49 23.02 -0.08
N VAL A 108 16.84 21.87 -0.31
CA VAL A 108 17.17 20.91 -1.36
C VAL A 108 15.95 20.67 -2.23
N CYS A 109 16.13 20.68 -3.54
CA CYS A 109 15.09 20.39 -4.52
C CYS A 109 15.63 19.55 -5.68
N MET A 110 14.72 18.99 -6.48
CA MET A 110 15.01 18.26 -7.71
C MET A 110 14.40 19.00 -8.90
N GLU A 111 15.06 18.96 -10.05
CA GLU A 111 14.44 19.39 -11.31
C GLU A 111 13.26 18.50 -11.69
N ILE A 112 12.23 19.08 -12.30
CA ILE A 112 11.18 18.33 -12.96
C ILE A 112 11.75 17.72 -14.25
N SER A 113 11.53 16.42 -14.44
CA SER A 113 11.99 15.70 -15.63
C SER A 113 11.48 16.33 -16.93
N THR A 114 12.34 16.36 -17.95
CA THR A 114 11.95 16.75 -19.32
C THR A 114 11.14 15.67 -20.03
N ASP A 115 11.13 14.45 -19.49
CA ASP A 115 10.23 13.39 -19.95
C ASP A 115 8.76 13.78 -19.69
N ARG A 116 7.93 13.66 -20.72
CA ARG A 116 6.54 14.12 -20.68
C ARG A 116 5.69 13.31 -19.69
N ALA A 117 5.91 12.01 -19.57
CA ALA A 117 5.12 11.17 -18.66
C ALA A 117 5.51 11.45 -17.21
N LEU A 118 6.81 11.59 -16.93
CA LEU A 118 7.31 11.89 -15.58
C LEU A 118 6.93 13.31 -15.12
N SER A 119 7.09 14.32 -15.98
CA SER A 119 6.63 15.69 -15.69
C SER A 119 5.12 15.74 -15.47
N GLN A 120 4.33 15.08 -16.31
CA GLN A 120 2.87 15.04 -16.14
C GLN A 120 2.48 14.39 -14.81
N LYS A 121 3.20 13.37 -14.34
CA LYS A 121 2.99 12.77 -13.02
C LYS A 121 3.27 13.76 -11.89
N ALA A 122 4.36 14.52 -11.96
CA ALA A 122 4.71 15.55 -10.99
C ALA A 122 3.66 16.68 -10.91
N PHE A 123 3.23 17.19 -12.06
CA PHE A 123 2.20 18.22 -12.14
C PHE A 123 0.83 17.70 -11.68
N SER A 124 0.45 16.48 -12.07
CA SER A 124 -0.84 15.88 -11.67
C SER A 124 -0.89 15.64 -10.16
N PHE A 125 0.22 15.23 -9.55
CA PHE A 125 0.34 15.12 -8.11
C PHE A 125 0.07 16.46 -7.42
N ASN A 126 0.76 17.53 -7.84
CA ASN A 126 0.61 18.85 -7.24
C ASN A 126 -0.77 19.47 -7.49
N LYS A 127 -1.35 19.29 -8.69
CA LYS A 127 -2.74 19.72 -8.98
C LYS A 127 -3.73 19.05 -8.04
N ARG A 128 -3.62 17.73 -7.88
CA ARG A 128 -4.44 16.99 -6.91
C ARG A 128 -4.28 17.54 -5.49
N GLN A 129 -3.08 17.92 -5.07
CA GLN A 129 -2.88 18.55 -3.75
C GLN A 129 -3.64 19.87 -3.63
N VAL A 130 -3.58 20.74 -4.65
CA VAL A 130 -4.34 22.01 -4.65
C VAL A 130 -5.85 21.75 -4.55
N ASP A 131 -6.37 20.85 -5.39
CA ASP A 131 -7.79 20.51 -5.42
C ASP A 131 -8.28 19.98 -4.07
N MET A 132 -7.49 19.10 -3.44
CA MET A 132 -7.83 18.45 -2.18
C MET A 132 -7.72 19.36 -0.96
N ASN A 133 -6.94 20.44 -1.03
CA ASN A 133 -6.75 21.40 0.05
C ASN A 133 -7.69 22.62 -0.05
N GLY A 134 -8.68 22.60 -0.94
CA GLY A 134 -9.81 23.54 -0.90
C GLY A 134 -9.42 25.03 -1.01
N GLY A 135 -8.37 25.34 -1.76
CA GLY A 135 -7.86 26.70 -1.94
C GLY A 135 -6.80 27.15 -0.94
N LEU A 136 -6.42 26.34 0.04
CA LEU A 136 -5.34 26.63 1.00
C LEU A 136 -3.93 26.51 0.38
N LEU A 137 -3.81 26.07 -0.86
CA LEU A 137 -2.54 26.00 -1.59
C LEU A 137 -2.65 26.84 -2.86
N ALA A 138 -1.53 27.45 -3.27
CA ALA A 138 -1.47 28.20 -4.52
C ALA A 138 -1.62 27.26 -5.73
N GLU A 139 -2.29 27.74 -6.78
CA GLU A 139 -2.47 26.99 -8.02
C GLU A 139 -1.13 26.62 -8.68
N VAL A 140 -1.16 25.51 -9.44
CA VAL A 140 -0.06 25.06 -10.27
C VAL A 140 -0.11 25.80 -11.60
N ARG A 141 0.94 26.55 -11.92
CA ARG A 141 1.00 27.43 -13.10
C ARG A 141 1.45 26.72 -14.37
N GLY A 142 2.21 25.63 -14.24
CA GLY A 142 2.80 24.88 -15.34
C GLY A 142 4.16 25.40 -15.82
N ASP A 143 4.62 26.54 -15.30
CA ASP A 143 5.95 27.10 -15.55
C ASP A 143 6.97 26.77 -14.44
N GLU A 144 6.54 26.01 -13.42
CA GLU A 144 7.44 25.49 -12.39
C GLU A 144 8.44 24.50 -12.97
N ARG A 145 9.67 24.50 -12.44
CA ARG A 145 10.75 23.63 -12.91
C ARG A 145 11.37 22.74 -11.84
N TYR A 146 10.99 22.93 -10.58
CA TYR A 146 11.63 22.26 -9.45
C TYR A 146 10.60 21.67 -8.49
N MET A 147 11.02 20.68 -7.73
CA MET A 147 10.25 19.99 -6.70
C MET A 147 11.04 19.92 -5.40
N SER A 148 10.49 20.45 -4.31
CA SER A 148 11.17 20.53 -3.02
C SER A 148 11.29 19.15 -2.35
N LEU A 149 12.47 18.87 -1.81
CA LEU A 149 12.74 17.78 -0.88
C LEU A 149 12.84 18.32 0.56
N ALA A 150 13.47 19.48 0.75
CA ALA A 150 13.48 20.18 2.03
C ALA A 150 12.73 21.50 1.94
N CYS A 151 12.31 22.03 3.10
CA CYS A 151 11.59 23.31 3.20
C CYS A 151 10.25 23.37 2.43
N SER A 152 9.62 22.22 2.15
CA SER A 152 8.42 22.11 1.32
C SER A 152 7.23 22.92 1.85
N HIS A 153 6.94 22.84 3.16
CA HIS A 153 5.82 23.58 3.77
C HIS A 153 6.06 25.09 3.77
N PHE A 154 7.28 25.53 4.10
CA PHE A 154 7.64 26.95 4.05
C PHE A 154 7.54 27.50 2.64
N THR A 155 8.06 26.78 1.65
CA THR A 155 7.99 27.18 0.23
C THR A 155 6.54 27.28 -0.25
N ALA A 156 5.70 26.31 0.11
CA ALA A 156 4.28 26.33 -0.20
C ALA A 156 3.54 27.49 0.48
N PHE A 157 3.92 27.86 1.71
CA PHE A 157 3.36 29.01 2.40
C PHE A 157 3.71 30.31 1.66
N CYS A 158 4.97 30.49 1.27
CA CYS A 158 5.40 31.65 0.49
C CYS A 158 4.61 31.75 -0.83
N ARG A 159 4.37 30.62 -1.52
CA ARG A 159 3.51 30.58 -2.71
C ARG A 159 2.07 30.97 -2.40
N ALA A 160 1.51 30.47 -1.30
CA ALA A 160 0.14 30.80 -0.86
C ALA A 160 -0.01 32.29 -0.50
N CYS A 161 1.02 32.92 0.07
CA CYS A 161 1.07 34.37 0.28
C CYS A 161 1.06 35.15 -1.04
N ILE A 162 1.84 34.72 -2.04
CA ILE A 162 1.86 35.35 -3.38
C ILE A 162 0.48 35.25 -4.05
N ALA A 163 -0.20 34.11 -3.88
CA ALA A 163 -1.53 33.86 -4.45
C ALA A 163 -2.68 34.44 -3.61
N ALA A 164 -2.40 35.06 -2.45
CA ALA A 164 -3.41 35.55 -1.51
C ALA A 164 -4.47 34.49 -1.13
N CYS A 165 -4.02 33.26 -0.86
CA CYS A 165 -4.91 32.15 -0.49
C CYS A 165 -5.72 32.47 0.79
N PRO A 166 -6.96 31.96 0.92
CA PRO A 166 -7.77 32.10 2.14
C PRO A 166 -7.06 31.48 3.34
N SER A 167 -7.11 32.13 4.50
CA SER A 167 -6.44 31.67 5.72
C SER A 167 -7.15 32.15 6.97
N ASP A 168 -7.20 31.29 7.98
CA ASP A 168 -7.67 31.57 9.34
C ASP A 168 -6.54 32.07 10.28
N GLN A 169 -5.29 32.10 9.79
CA GLN A 169 -4.12 32.51 10.58
C GLN A 169 -3.98 34.05 10.62
N GLU A 170 -4.62 34.70 11.58
CA GLU A 170 -4.64 36.18 11.72
C GLU A 170 -3.27 36.85 11.78
N THR A 171 -2.22 36.15 12.24
CA THR A 171 -0.86 36.70 12.33
C THR A 171 -0.23 36.97 10.97
N VAL A 172 -0.70 36.27 9.93
CA VAL A 172 -0.14 36.31 8.56
C VAL A 172 -1.20 36.59 7.50
N SER A 173 -2.45 36.85 7.91
CA SER A 173 -3.57 37.14 7.04
C SER A 173 -4.15 38.53 7.30
N ASP A 174 -4.80 39.08 6.29
CA ASP A 174 -5.61 40.28 6.37
C ASP A 174 -6.92 40.03 5.61
N ASN A 175 -8.06 40.37 6.24
CA ASN A 175 -9.39 40.08 5.70
C ASN A 175 -9.58 38.60 5.27
N GLY A 176 -9.05 37.66 6.07
CA GLY A 176 -9.16 36.22 5.82
C GLY A 176 -8.32 35.69 4.65
N LYS A 177 -7.36 36.46 4.14
CA LYS A 177 -6.43 36.05 3.09
C LYS A 177 -4.99 36.27 3.50
N LEU A 178 -4.09 35.36 3.13
CA LEU A 178 -2.66 35.58 3.33
C LEU A 178 -2.20 36.85 2.63
N THR A 179 -1.34 37.63 3.29
CA THR A 179 -0.77 38.85 2.70
C THR A 179 0.70 39.01 3.04
N LEU A 180 1.48 39.47 2.07
CA LEU A 180 2.90 39.81 2.26
C LEU A 180 3.09 40.99 3.22
N GLN A 181 2.07 41.82 3.43
CA GLN A 181 2.15 43.00 4.30
C GLN A 181 2.23 42.64 5.79
N ARG A 182 1.78 41.44 6.16
CA ARG A 182 1.84 40.93 7.54
C ARG A 182 3.16 40.23 7.85
N LEU A 183 4.01 40.01 6.83
CA LEU A 183 5.32 39.38 7.01
C LEU A 183 6.37 40.41 7.42
N SER A 184 7.38 39.98 8.18
CA SER A 184 8.55 40.82 8.46
C SER A 184 9.31 41.16 7.17
N THR A 185 10.09 42.24 7.19
CA THR A 185 10.86 42.69 6.02
C THR A 185 11.72 41.58 5.42
N ASP A 186 12.49 40.88 6.25
CA ASP A 186 13.40 39.82 5.80
C ASP A 186 12.64 38.61 5.25
N PHE A 187 11.50 38.26 5.86
CA PHE A 187 10.66 37.19 5.37
C PHE A 187 10.08 37.57 3.99
N ARG A 188 9.56 38.78 3.85
CA ARG A 188 9.07 39.28 2.56
C ARG A 188 10.17 39.29 1.50
N GLN A 189 11.40 39.67 1.83
CA GLN A 189 12.53 39.60 0.90
C GLN A 189 12.79 38.18 0.41
N ALA A 190 12.69 37.17 1.29
CA ALA A 190 12.82 35.77 0.88
C ALA A 190 11.69 35.33 -0.07
N VAL A 191 10.47 35.87 0.10
CA VAL A 191 9.35 35.60 -0.83
C VAL A 191 9.57 36.25 -2.20
N ASP A 192 9.98 37.52 -2.21
CA ASP A 192 10.11 38.32 -3.43
C ASP A 192 11.35 37.93 -4.26
N ASN A 193 12.48 37.72 -3.59
CA ASN A 193 13.77 37.46 -4.24
C ASN A 193 14.11 35.97 -4.34
N GLY A 194 13.50 35.13 -3.51
CA GLY A 194 13.91 33.74 -3.36
C GLY A 194 15.12 33.58 -2.45
N TRP A 195 15.62 32.35 -2.37
CA TRP A 195 16.83 31.99 -1.61
C TRP A 195 17.60 30.90 -2.34
N GLU A 196 18.80 30.60 -1.87
CA GLU A 196 19.66 29.57 -2.47
C GLU A 196 19.14 28.16 -2.16
N TRP A 197 19.08 27.34 -3.21
CA TRP A 197 18.77 25.91 -3.15
C TRP A 197 19.94 25.08 -3.67
N LEU A 198 20.17 23.92 -3.07
CA LEU A 198 20.84 22.83 -3.74
C LEU A 198 19.84 22.15 -4.67
N VAL A 199 20.10 22.22 -5.97
CA VAL A 199 19.27 21.64 -7.02
C VAL A 199 19.92 20.35 -7.50
N LEU A 200 19.20 19.24 -7.38
CA LEU A 200 19.57 17.95 -7.94
C LEU A 200 18.99 17.84 -9.36
N SER A 201 19.78 17.36 -10.31
CA SER A 201 19.33 17.20 -11.70
C SER A 201 18.22 16.16 -11.83
N ALA A 202 17.36 16.31 -12.83
CA ALA A 202 16.25 15.37 -13.05
C ALA A 202 16.71 13.92 -13.30
N GLU A 203 17.93 13.74 -13.83
CA GLU A 203 18.54 12.42 -14.02
C GLU A 203 18.75 11.69 -12.69
N VAL A 204 18.99 12.42 -11.60
CA VAL A 204 19.17 11.82 -10.27
C VAL A 204 17.90 11.12 -9.82
N ASP A 205 16.75 11.76 -9.98
CA ASP A 205 15.46 11.16 -9.61
C ASP A 205 15.09 9.98 -10.52
N ALA A 206 15.44 10.05 -11.80
CA ALA A 206 15.20 8.98 -12.76
C ALA A 206 16.05 7.72 -12.47
N VAL A 207 17.32 7.90 -12.12
CA VAL A 207 18.27 6.79 -11.89
C VAL A 207 18.20 6.27 -10.45
N LEU A 208 17.94 7.14 -9.47
CA LEU A 208 17.87 6.82 -8.04
C LEU A 208 16.57 7.35 -7.38
N PRO A 209 15.38 6.82 -7.74
CA PRO A 209 14.10 7.32 -7.20
C PRO A 209 14.00 7.27 -5.67
N SER A 210 14.70 6.33 -5.02
CA SER A 210 14.71 6.20 -3.56
C SER A 210 15.48 7.31 -2.84
N LEU A 211 16.37 8.02 -3.55
CA LEU A 211 17.16 9.09 -2.95
C LEU A 211 16.27 10.22 -2.45
N ALA A 212 15.20 10.56 -3.18
CA ALA A 212 14.26 11.61 -2.78
C ALA A 212 13.66 11.36 -1.39
N SER A 213 13.33 10.11 -1.03
CA SER A 213 12.82 9.78 0.32
C SER A 213 13.91 9.95 1.37
N PHE A 214 15.12 9.44 1.10
CA PHE A 214 16.26 9.56 2.00
C PHE A 214 16.62 11.03 2.31
N VAL A 215 16.71 11.90 1.31
CA VAL A 215 17.01 13.33 1.52
C VAL A 215 15.98 13.98 2.43
N GLN A 216 14.70 13.67 2.22
CA GLN A 216 13.63 14.22 3.04
C GLN A 216 13.73 13.80 4.50
N GLU A 217 14.04 12.53 4.75
CA GLU A 217 14.25 11.99 6.10
C GLU A 217 15.41 12.70 6.81
N VAL A 218 16.57 12.78 6.14
CA VAL A 218 17.77 13.44 6.71
C VAL A 218 17.52 14.91 7.01
N MET A 219 16.90 15.64 6.09
CA MET A 219 16.68 17.08 6.23
C MET A 219 15.68 17.39 7.36
N ASN A 220 14.63 16.59 7.50
CA ASN A 220 13.67 16.72 8.60
C ASN A 220 14.35 16.46 9.97
N ALA A 221 15.18 15.41 10.06
CA ALA A 221 15.92 15.10 11.29
C ALA A 221 16.91 16.22 11.65
N ALA A 222 17.65 16.75 10.67
CA ALA A 222 18.66 17.76 10.89
C ALA A 222 18.09 19.11 11.35
N GLN A 223 16.88 19.47 10.93
CA GLN A 223 16.22 20.73 11.32
C GLN A 223 15.64 20.70 12.76
N GLY A 224 15.81 19.60 13.50
CA GLY A 224 15.17 19.44 14.82
C GLY A 224 13.64 19.50 14.74
N VAL A 225 13.08 19.46 13.52
CA VAL A 225 11.65 19.36 13.26
C VAL A 225 11.31 17.88 13.42
N ALA A 226 11.40 17.41 14.66
CA ALA A 226 10.81 16.15 15.10
C ALA A 226 9.28 16.33 15.04
N ARG A 227 8.74 16.34 13.82
CA ARG A 227 7.30 16.25 13.63
C ARG A 227 6.95 14.80 13.86
N THR A 228 6.27 14.52 14.97
CA THR A 228 5.69 13.20 15.21
C THR A 228 4.78 12.87 14.05
N ALA A 229 5.15 11.86 13.26
CA ALA A 229 4.32 11.40 12.15
C ALA A 229 2.96 10.97 12.69
N GLY A 230 1.88 11.39 12.03
CA GLY A 230 0.54 10.92 12.36
C GLY A 230 0.36 9.45 11.95
N GLU A 231 -0.66 8.79 12.48
CA GLU A 231 -0.91 7.37 12.26
C GLU A 231 -1.14 7.03 10.77
N LEU A 232 -1.81 7.93 10.02
CA LEU A 232 -1.98 7.76 8.56
C LEU A 232 -0.65 7.85 7.79
N GLU A 233 0.27 8.69 8.26
CA GLU A 233 1.58 8.85 7.64
C GLU A 233 2.50 7.67 7.94
N LEU A 234 2.47 7.20 9.18
CA LEU A 234 3.15 5.97 9.58
C LEU A 234 2.65 4.78 8.76
N ALA A 235 1.33 4.65 8.61
CA ALA A 235 0.71 3.61 7.79
C ALA A 235 1.10 3.73 6.29
N MET A 236 1.15 4.95 5.75
CA MET A 236 1.59 5.15 4.36
C MET A 236 3.08 4.83 4.14
N ALA A 237 3.94 5.16 5.11
CA ALA A 237 5.35 4.78 5.07
C ALA A 237 5.52 3.25 5.05
N MET A 238 4.75 2.52 5.87
CA MET A 238 4.75 1.05 5.86
C MET A 238 4.30 0.47 4.53
N VAL A 239 3.22 0.99 3.94
CA VAL A 239 2.76 0.55 2.62
C VAL A 239 3.79 0.87 1.53
N THR A 240 4.43 2.03 1.58
CA THR A 240 5.47 2.43 0.63
C THR A 240 6.66 1.47 0.70
N ARG A 241 7.09 1.13 1.92
CA ARG A 241 8.16 0.14 2.14
C ARG A 241 7.75 -1.25 1.65
N ALA A 242 6.54 -1.69 1.98
CA ALA A 242 6.01 -2.98 1.52
C ALA A 242 5.90 -3.05 -0.01
N LYS A 243 5.51 -1.96 -0.67
CA LYS A 243 5.48 -1.85 -2.13
C LYS A 243 6.87 -1.99 -2.74
N LEU A 244 7.87 -1.32 -2.18
CA LEU A 244 9.26 -1.45 -2.64
C LEU A 244 9.77 -2.90 -2.53
N LEU A 245 9.49 -3.58 -1.42
CA LEU A 245 9.86 -4.99 -1.25
C LEU A 245 9.15 -5.87 -2.29
N ALA A 246 7.86 -5.64 -2.53
CA ALA A 246 7.11 -6.38 -3.53
C ALA A 246 7.63 -6.16 -4.97
N GLU A 247 7.99 -4.93 -5.32
CA GLU A 247 8.60 -4.60 -6.62
C GLU A 247 9.98 -5.24 -6.81
N GLN A 248 10.70 -5.49 -5.72
CA GLN A 248 11.95 -6.26 -5.70
C GLN A 248 11.73 -7.78 -5.75
N GLY A 249 10.48 -8.25 -5.80
CA GLY A 249 10.13 -9.66 -5.77
C GLY A 249 10.31 -10.31 -4.39
N LEU A 250 10.49 -9.53 -3.33
CA LEU A 250 10.64 -10.02 -1.96
C LEU A 250 9.28 -10.23 -1.30
N CYS A 251 9.19 -11.23 -0.41
CA CYS A 251 8.00 -11.41 0.43
C CYS A 251 7.88 -10.24 1.42
N ILE A 252 6.64 -9.80 1.66
CA ILE A 252 6.37 -8.72 2.60
C ILE A 252 6.31 -9.30 4.01
N ASP A 253 7.41 -9.15 4.74
CA ASP A 253 7.43 -9.33 6.19
C ASP A 253 7.02 -8.03 6.88
N TRP A 254 5.82 -8.01 7.46
CA TRP A 254 5.29 -6.82 8.12
C TRP A 254 6.02 -6.46 9.41
N ASP A 255 6.67 -7.41 10.08
CA ASP A 255 7.45 -7.14 11.29
C ASP A 255 8.75 -6.42 10.92
N VAL A 256 9.38 -6.81 9.80
CA VAL A 256 10.54 -6.10 9.22
C VAL A 256 10.14 -4.71 8.73
N VAL A 257 9.02 -4.60 7.99
CA VAL A 257 8.50 -3.29 7.53
C VAL A 257 8.22 -2.36 8.72
N GLN A 258 7.65 -2.88 9.81
CA GLN A 258 7.42 -2.11 11.03
C GLN A 258 8.72 -1.65 11.67
N ALA A 259 9.73 -2.53 11.77
CA ALA A 259 11.04 -2.18 12.33
C ALA A 259 11.77 -1.12 11.50
N ASP A 260 11.78 -1.27 10.17
CA ASP A 260 12.36 -0.31 9.23
C ASP A 260 11.72 1.07 9.39
N VAL A 261 10.39 1.13 9.41
CA VAL A 261 9.66 2.41 9.55
C VAL A 261 9.84 2.99 10.94
N ALA A 262 9.83 2.18 12.01
CA ALA A 262 10.06 2.65 13.37
C ALA A 262 11.45 3.29 13.52
N ALA A 263 12.48 2.73 12.86
CA ALA A 263 13.82 3.31 12.84
C ALA A 263 13.85 4.71 12.17
N THR A 264 12.93 4.98 11.23
CA THR A 264 12.80 6.30 10.58
C THR A 264 11.92 7.29 11.36
N VAL A 265 11.14 6.82 12.35
CA VAL A 265 10.22 7.64 13.14
C VAL A 265 10.39 7.32 14.64
N PRO A 266 11.49 7.77 15.28
CA PRO A 266 11.83 7.35 16.64
C PRO A 266 10.82 7.77 17.72
N ASP A 267 10.00 8.79 17.45
CA ASP A 267 8.96 9.27 18.38
C ASP A 267 7.66 8.45 18.33
N ALA A 268 7.53 7.52 17.38
CA ALA A 268 6.35 6.67 17.29
C ALA A 268 6.42 5.57 18.35
N SER A 269 5.39 5.46 19.19
CA SER A 269 5.34 4.38 20.18
C SER A 269 5.29 3.01 19.49
N PRO A 270 5.91 1.96 20.06
CA PRO A 270 5.86 0.61 19.51
C PRO A 270 4.42 0.10 19.28
N GLN A 271 3.48 0.49 20.15
CA GLN A 271 2.08 0.16 20.05
C GLN A 271 1.41 0.84 18.85
N THR A 272 1.73 2.12 18.59
CA THR A 272 1.22 2.83 17.41
C THR A 272 1.75 2.19 16.12
N VAL A 273 3.04 1.84 16.09
CA VAL A 273 3.67 1.12 14.96
C VAL A 273 2.98 -0.24 14.74
N ALA A 274 2.76 -1.00 15.82
CA ALA A 274 2.06 -2.28 15.77
C ALA A 274 0.63 -2.15 15.22
N ALA A 275 -0.14 -1.17 15.72
CA ALA A 275 -1.51 -0.93 15.29
C ALA A 275 -1.61 -0.49 13.82
N CYS A 276 -0.70 0.39 13.38
CA CYS A 276 -0.63 0.83 11.99
C CYS A 276 -0.25 -0.32 11.05
N GLY A 277 0.73 -1.15 11.41
CA GLY A 277 1.11 -2.29 10.57
C GLY A 277 0.03 -3.37 10.53
N LEU A 278 -0.69 -3.60 11.63
CA LEU A 278 -1.88 -4.47 11.64
C LEU A 278 -2.95 -3.95 10.68
N PHE A 279 -3.19 -2.63 10.67
CA PHE A 279 -4.13 -2.02 9.75
C PHE A 279 -3.68 -2.13 8.29
N CYS A 280 -2.40 -1.88 8.02
CA CYS A 280 -1.83 -2.00 6.67
C CYS A 280 -1.94 -3.43 6.14
N ARG A 281 -1.57 -4.40 6.97
CA ARG A 281 -1.58 -5.83 6.63
C ARG A 281 -2.97 -6.36 6.28
N PHE A 282 -4.01 -5.97 7.03
CA PHE A 282 -5.32 -6.61 6.93
C PHE A 282 -6.43 -5.73 6.33
N TYR A 283 -6.29 -4.41 6.36
CA TYR A 283 -7.38 -3.48 6.08
C TYR A 283 -7.06 -2.41 5.05
N ALA A 284 -5.80 -2.14 4.72
CA ALA A 284 -5.46 -1.06 3.78
C ALA A 284 -5.81 -1.37 2.31
N GLY A 285 -5.91 -2.66 1.95
CA GLY A 285 -6.16 -3.11 0.57
C GLY A 285 -4.88 -3.40 -0.23
N GLY A 286 -3.87 -3.98 0.42
CA GLY A 286 -2.59 -4.36 -0.21
C GLY A 286 -1.59 -3.20 -0.32
N THR A 287 -0.54 -3.39 -1.14
CA THR A 287 0.55 -2.41 -1.37
C THR A 287 0.08 -1.14 -2.07
N GLU A 288 -1.10 -1.16 -2.69
CA GLU A 288 -1.72 0.04 -3.26
C GLU A 288 -2.52 0.85 -2.24
N ALA A 289 -2.87 0.26 -1.10
CA ALA A 289 -3.54 0.88 0.03
C ALA A 289 -4.65 1.91 -0.30
N PRO A 290 -5.64 1.57 -1.15
CA PRO A 290 -6.68 2.51 -1.58
C PRO A 290 -7.45 3.14 -0.40
N LEU A 291 -7.66 2.38 0.68
CA LEU A 291 -8.35 2.89 1.87
C LEU A 291 -7.53 3.92 2.64
N LEU A 292 -6.21 3.74 2.75
CA LEU A 292 -5.35 4.74 3.39
C LEU A 292 -5.24 6.01 2.54
N LYS A 293 -5.13 5.86 1.21
CA LYS A 293 -5.15 7.00 0.28
C LYS A 293 -6.45 7.79 0.40
N PHE A 294 -7.60 7.10 0.45
CA PHE A 294 -8.90 7.72 0.72
C PHE A 294 -8.92 8.46 2.07
N LEU A 295 -8.49 7.83 3.16
CA LEU A 295 -8.51 8.45 4.49
C LEU A 295 -7.62 9.68 4.57
N HIS A 296 -6.46 9.64 3.92
CA HIS A 296 -5.58 10.78 3.81
C HIS A 296 -6.26 11.93 3.04
N ASP A 297 -6.75 11.65 1.83
CA ASP A 297 -7.44 12.62 0.99
C ASP A 297 -8.62 13.25 1.73
N PHE A 298 -9.40 12.42 2.40
CA PHE A 298 -10.50 12.85 3.24
C PHE A 298 -10.02 13.78 4.36
N SER A 299 -8.91 13.47 5.03
CA SER A 299 -8.35 14.33 6.09
C SER A 299 -7.98 15.74 5.61
N LEU A 300 -7.49 15.88 4.37
CA LEU A 300 -7.11 17.18 3.81
C LEU A 300 -8.32 18.13 3.71
N LYS A 301 -9.49 17.60 3.37
CA LYS A 301 -10.73 18.39 3.23
C LYS A 301 -11.24 18.96 4.56
N TYR A 302 -10.91 18.34 5.69
CA TYR A 302 -11.34 18.77 7.02
C TYR A 302 -10.25 19.49 7.82
N GLY A 303 -9.25 20.03 7.11
CA GLY A 303 -8.41 21.12 7.61
C GLY A 303 -7.31 20.75 8.60
N ALA A 304 -6.99 19.47 8.83
CA ALA A 304 -5.77 19.08 9.53
C ALA A 304 -5.47 17.58 9.40
N SER A 305 -4.19 17.22 9.24
CA SER A 305 -3.69 15.89 9.60
C SER A 305 -3.73 15.74 11.13
N LYS A 306 -4.90 15.40 11.67
CA LYS A 306 -5.09 15.18 13.11
C LYS A 306 -4.46 13.86 13.52
N ARG A 307 -3.86 13.81 14.72
CA ARG A 307 -3.48 12.53 15.32
C ARG A 307 -4.72 11.80 15.79
N LEU A 308 -4.78 10.50 15.51
CA LEU A 308 -5.86 9.63 15.93
C LEU A 308 -5.69 9.15 17.37
N GLY A 309 -4.44 9.05 17.84
CA GLY A 309 -4.10 8.57 19.16
C GLY A 309 -3.93 7.05 19.20
N GLU A 310 -2.93 6.60 19.96
CA GLU A 310 -2.55 5.19 20.09
C GLU A 310 -3.71 4.30 20.56
N GLU A 311 -4.43 4.71 21.61
CA GLU A 311 -5.51 3.91 22.20
C GLU A 311 -6.64 3.67 21.18
N PHE A 312 -7.02 4.72 20.45
CA PHE A 312 -8.04 4.64 19.43
C PHE A 312 -7.58 3.77 18.25
N MET A 313 -6.38 4.03 17.72
CA MET A 313 -5.86 3.30 16.56
C MET A 313 -5.67 1.80 16.87
N SER A 314 -5.15 1.48 18.06
CA SER A 314 -5.01 0.10 18.54
C SER A 314 -6.36 -0.60 18.67
N THR A 315 -7.37 0.11 19.20
CA THR A 315 -8.74 -0.43 19.32
C THR A 315 -9.34 -0.67 17.95
N VAL A 316 -9.21 0.27 17.02
CA VAL A 316 -9.74 0.14 15.65
C VAL A 316 -9.03 -0.95 14.86
N ALA A 317 -7.71 -1.09 14.98
CA ALA A 317 -6.96 -2.15 14.27
C ALA A 317 -7.22 -3.54 14.88
N GLY A 318 -7.29 -3.62 16.22
CA GLY A 318 -7.50 -4.86 16.96
C GLY A 318 -8.96 -5.30 17.10
N LEU A 319 -9.93 -4.47 16.68
CA LEU A 319 -11.36 -4.72 16.87
C LEU A 319 -11.78 -6.08 16.29
N ARG A 320 -12.63 -6.83 17.00
CA ARG A 320 -13.24 -8.07 16.51
C ARG A 320 -14.76 -7.95 16.60
N PHE A 321 -15.43 -8.04 15.45
CA PHE A 321 -16.89 -7.99 15.36
C PHE A 321 -17.48 -9.34 15.78
N ALA A 322 -18.61 -9.31 16.48
CA ALA A 322 -19.17 -10.49 17.12
C ALA A 322 -19.85 -11.41 16.10
N GLY A 323 -19.35 -12.63 15.92
CA GLY A 323 -19.99 -13.63 15.06
C GLY A 323 -19.60 -13.57 13.58
N GLN A 324 -18.56 -12.82 13.21
CA GLN A 324 -18.05 -12.79 11.84
C GLN A 324 -16.54 -13.04 11.74
N GLU A 325 -16.15 -13.79 10.72
CA GLU A 325 -14.76 -14.08 10.34
C GLU A 325 -14.16 -13.01 9.41
N ARG A 326 -14.93 -11.99 9.01
CA ARG A 326 -14.55 -11.07 7.93
C ARG A 326 -13.87 -9.80 8.44
N SER A 327 -12.84 -9.40 7.70
CA SER A 327 -12.19 -8.09 7.76
C SER A 327 -13.20 -6.97 7.45
N HIS A 328 -13.69 -6.26 8.47
CA HIS A 328 -14.57 -5.09 8.30
C HIS A 328 -13.77 -3.82 7.98
N ALA A 329 -12.97 -3.84 6.91
CA ALA A 329 -12.07 -2.76 6.54
C ALA A 329 -12.77 -1.40 6.39
N PHE A 330 -13.95 -1.36 5.74
CA PHE A 330 -14.73 -0.13 5.58
C PHE A 330 -15.31 0.42 6.88
N ALA A 331 -15.73 -0.44 7.81
CA ALA A 331 -16.22 0.03 9.12
C ALA A 331 -15.08 0.67 9.91
N ARG A 332 -13.88 0.06 9.89
CA ARG A 332 -12.68 0.63 10.51
C ARG A 332 -12.28 1.94 9.85
N ALA A 333 -12.30 2.01 8.52
CA ALA A 333 -12.05 3.23 7.78
C ALA A 333 -13.06 4.32 8.12
N ALA A 334 -14.35 4.00 8.25
CA ALA A 334 -15.39 4.96 8.65
C ALA A 334 -15.14 5.51 10.07
N MET A 335 -14.70 4.68 11.02
CA MET A 335 -14.31 5.14 12.37
C MET A 335 -13.13 6.12 12.29
N ILE A 336 -12.10 5.80 11.50
CA ILE A 336 -10.95 6.68 11.31
C ILE A 336 -11.38 7.99 10.66
N ALA A 337 -12.15 7.94 9.57
CA ALA A 337 -12.70 9.10 8.89
C ALA A 337 -13.47 10.01 9.85
N THR A 338 -14.32 9.42 10.69
CA THR A 338 -15.07 10.16 11.72
C THR A 338 -14.14 10.90 12.66
N ASN A 339 -13.06 10.27 13.15
CA ASN A 339 -12.09 10.98 13.99
C ASN A 339 -11.30 12.06 13.25
N LEU A 340 -11.05 11.91 11.95
CA LEU A 340 -10.41 12.94 11.15
C LEU A 340 -11.28 14.22 11.02
N THR A 341 -12.61 14.10 11.14
CA THR A 341 -13.51 15.27 11.16
C THR A 341 -13.67 15.91 12.55
N ALA A 342 -13.03 15.38 13.60
CA ALA A 342 -13.24 15.86 14.98
C ALA A 342 -12.89 17.35 15.13
N THR A 343 -13.82 18.17 15.60
CA THR A 343 -13.54 19.57 15.97
C THR A 343 -12.82 19.68 17.29
N LYS A 344 -13.06 18.72 18.20
CA LYS A 344 -12.40 18.61 19.49
C LYS A 344 -11.05 17.88 19.35
N VAL A 345 -9.97 18.61 19.62
CA VAL A 345 -8.60 18.09 19.71
C VAL A 345 -8.10 18.32 21.13
N VAL A 346 -7.64 17.26 21.80
CA VAL A 346 -7.08 17.31 23.16
C VAL A 346 -5.67 16.74 23.09
N ASP A 347 -4.67 17.51 23.54
CA ASP A 347 -3.25 17.14 23.48
C ASP A 347 -2.78 16.77 22.06
N GLY A 348 -3.32 17.44 21.04
CA GLY A 348 -3.02 17.16 19.63
C GLY A 348 -3.72 15.92 19.05
N VAL A 349 -4.54 15.22 19.84
CA VAL A 349 -5.29 14.02 19.43
C VAL A 349 -6.77 14.35 19.19
N ALA A 350 -7.29 13.93 18.04
CA ALA A 350 -8.71 14.01 17.72
C ALA A 350 -9.55 13.12 18.65
N ARG A 351 -10.54 13.69 19.32
CA ARG A 351 -11.39 12.97 20.28
C ARG A 351 -12.88 13.13 19.98
N LEU A 352 -13.32 12.58 18.83
CA LEU A 352 -14.75 12.44 18.54
C LEU A 352 -15.28 11.07 18.96
N LEU A 353 -14.61 10.00 18.53
CA LEU A 353 -14.79 8.64 18.97
C LEU A 353 -13.64 8.23 19.89
N ASN A 354 -13.98 7.64 21.03
CA ASN A 354 -13.04 7.04 21.97
C ASN A 354 -13.15 5.51 21.96
N LYS A 355 -12.30 4.84 22.74
CA LYS A 355 -12.29 3.37 22.85
C LYS A 355 -13.65 2.78 23.22
N SER A 356 -14.40 3.40 24.12
CA SER A 356 -15.70 2.90 24.55
C SER A 356 -16.74 2.97 23.42
N ASP A 357 -16.68 4.00 22.57
CA ASP A 357 -17.53 4.13 21.39
C ASP A 357 -17.25 2.99 20.41
N VAL A 358 -15.98 2.77 20.08
CA VAL A 358 -15.55 1.71 19.15
C VAL A 358 -15.90 0.32 19.70
N SER A 359 -15.73 0.11 21.01
CA SER A 359 -16.03 -1.18 21.65
C SER A 359 -17.53 -1.48 21.67
N ARG A 360 -18.39 -0.46 21.79
CA ARG A 360 -19.85 -0.62 21.74
C ARG A 360 -20.36 -1.12 20.38
N LEU A 361 -19.63 -0.83 19.30
CA LEU A 361 -19.97 -1.31 17.96
C LEU A 361 -19.84 -2.84 17.81
N CYS A 362 -19.24 -3.53 18.79
CA CYS A 362 -19.09 -4.99 18.82
C CYS A 362 -20.10 -5.70 19.74
N ALA A 363 -21.03 -4.95 20.37
CA ALA A 363 -22.05 -5.55 21.21
C ALA A 363 -23.06 -6.37 20.37
N LYS A 364 -23.43 -7.56 20.84
CA LYS A 364 -24.42 -8.43 20.20
C LYS A 364 -25.73 -7.68 19.99
N GLY A 365 -26.22 -7.62 18.74
CA GLY A 365 -27.58 -7.12 18.43
C GLY A 365 -27.70 -6.12 17.29
N MET A 366 -26.62 -5.56 16.75
CA MET A 366 -26.69 -4.61 15.63
C MET A 366 -26.55 -5.22 14.22
N GLU A 367 -26.16 -6.50 14.08
CA GLU A 367 -25.51 -6.97 12.85
C GLU A 367 -26.38 -7.65 11.77
N ALA A 368 -27.55 -8.23 12.10
CA ALA A 368 -28.26 -9.09 11.13
C ALA A 368 -29.35 -8.36 10.30
N SER A 369 -30.12 -7.44 10.91
CA SER A 369 -31.23 -6.75 10.23
C SER A 369 -30.79 -5.51 9.42
N ALA A 370 -29.77 -4.79 9.90
CA ALA A 370 -29.26 -3.59 9.24
C ALA A 370 -28.49 -3.90 7.94
N ARG A 371 -27.82 -5.05 7.86
CA ARG A 371 -26.91 -5.38 6.75
C ARG A 371 -27.61 -5.80 5.47
N ALA A 372 -28.60 -6.70 5.53
CA ALA A 372 -29.32 -7.14 4.34
C ALA A 372 -30.04 -5.95 3.68
N LYS A 373 -30.68 -5.13 4.52
CA LYS A 373 -31.36 -3.91 4.10
C LYS A 373 -30.40 -2.84 3.56
N ALA A 374 -29.26 -2.61 4.23
CA ALA A 374 -28.27 -1.66 3.75
C ALA A 374 -27.63 -2.08 2.42
N VAL A 375 -27.33 -3.37 2.24
CA VAL A 375 -26.79 -3.89 0.98
C VAL A 375 -27.82 -3.79 -0.14
N GLU A 376 -29.08 -4.10 0.15
CA GLU A 376 -30.17 -3.97 -0.83
C GLU A 376 -30.42 -2.50 -1.22
N CYS A 377 -30.57 -1.61 -0.25
CA CYS A 377 -30.80 -0.18 -0.48
C CYS A 377 -29.62 0.45 -1.22
N PHE A 378 -28.39 0.09 -0.86
CA PHE A 378 -27.19 0.57 -1.54
C PHE A 378 -27.07 0.02 -2.96
N GLY A 379 -27.39 -1.27 -3.17
CA GLY A 379 -27.47 -1.87 -4.51
C GLY A 379 -28.48 -1.17 -5.40
N ARG A 380 -29.67 -0.87 -4.88
CA ARG A 380 -30.70 -0.08 -5.58
C ARG A 380 -30.23 1.34 -5.90
N LEU A 381 -29.60 2.02 -4.95
CA LEU A 381 -29.02 3.36 -5.17
C LEU A 381 -27.99 3.34 -6.30
N MET A 382 -27.09 2.35 -6.33
CA MET A 382 -26.09 2.21 -7.40
C MET A 382 -26.76 2.01 -8.75
N VAL A 383 -27.69 1.06 -8.87
CA VAL A 383 -28.40 0.77 -10.12
C VAL A 383 -29.17 2.01 -10.60
N ARG A 384 -29.94 2.67 -9.74
CA ARG A 384 -30.69 3.88 -10.09
C ARG A 384 -29.77 5.03 -10.51
N SER A 385 -28.65 5.22 -9.82
CA SER A 385 -27.67 6.26 -10.18
C SER A 385 -27.04 5.99 -11.54
N THR A 386 -26.68 4.74 -11.83
CA THR A 386 -26.16 4.33 -13.14
C THR A 386 -27.21 4.51 -14.24
N LEU A 387 -28.46 4.11 -14.00
CA LEU A 387 -29.54 4.27 -14.97
C LEU A 387 -29.89 5.75 -15.22
N PHE A 388 -29.87 6.59 -14.19
CA PHE A 388 -30.01 8.05 -14.32
C PHE A 388 -28.89 8.64 -15.17
N MET A 389 -27.62 8.31 -14.85
CA MET A 389 -26.46 8.77 -15.62
C MET A 389 -26.51 8.30 -17.09
N CYS A 390 -27.06 7.12 -17.35
CA CYS A 390 -27.23 6.57 -18.69
C CYS A 390 -28.54 6.97 -19.38
N LYS A 391 -29.41 7.77 -18.75
CA LYS A 391 -30.76 8.13 -19.24
C LYS A 391 -31.63 6.91 -19.59
N LYS A 392 -31.52 5.84 -18.80
CA LYS A 392 -32.23 4.56 -18.95
C LYS A 392 -33.08 4.22 -17.72
N GLU A 393 -33.52 5.21 -16.96
CA GLU A 393 -34.26 5.02 -15.70
C GLU A 393 -35.51 4.15 -15.87
N LYS A 394 -36.26 4.33 -16.97
CA LYS A 394 -37.43 3.50 -17.34
C LYS A 394 -37.10 2.02 -17.58
N SER A 395 -35.84 1.67 -17.81
CA SER A 395 -35.38 0.29 -17.99
C SER A 395 -34.97 -0.40 -16.68
N GLY A 396 -34.96 0.33 -15.57
CA GLY A 396 -34.69 -0.21 -14.24
C GLY A 396 -35.90 -0.97 -13.67
N GLN A 397 -35.65 -1.77 -12.64
CA GLN A 397 -36.71 -2.52 -11.94
C GLN A 397 -37.81 -1.62 -11.35
N ASP A 398 -37.49 -0.37 -11.04
CA ASP A 398 -38.47 0.59 -10.50
C ASP A 398 -39.41 1.14 -11.58
N GLY A 399 -39.02 1.09 -12.87
CA GLY A 399 -39.83 1.57 -14.00
C GLY A 399 -40.18 3.07 -13.97
N ILE A 400 -39.54 3.86 -13.10
CA ILE A 400 -39.85 5.26 -12.83
C ILE A 400 -38.63 6.14 -13.15
N GLU A 401 -38.87 7.35 -13.65
CA GLU A 401 -37.83 8.39 -13.77
C GLU A 401 -37.70 9.15 -12.45
N HIS A 402 -36.49 9.19 -11.89
CA HIS A 402 -36.24 9.76 -10.58
C HIS A 402 -35.86 11.26 -10.64
N GLY A 403 -35.57 11.77 -11.84
CA GLY A 403 -35.46 13.20 -12.15
C GLY A 403 -34.16 13.88 -11.67
N SER A 404 -33.57 13.44 -10.56
CA SER A 404 -32.26 13.94 -10.08
C SER A 404 -31.55 12.96 -9.16
N LEU A 405 -30.22 13.09 -9.04
CA LEU A 405 -29.42 12.35 -8.05
C LEU A 405 -29.81 12.68 -6.60
N ALA A 406 -30.29 13.90 -6.34
CA ALA A 406 -30.76 14.30 -5.01
C ALA A 406 -32.02 13.50 -4.61
N ASN A 407 -32.96 13.32 -5.54
CA ASN A 407 -34.15 12.50 -5.32
C ASN A 407 -33.80 11.03 -5.07
N LEU A 408 -32.76 10.51 -5.75
CA LEU A 408 -32.26 9.16 -5.51
C LEU A 408 -31.69 8.97 -4.10
N LEU A 409 -30.97 9.98 -3.61
CA LEU A 409 -30.43 9.98 -2.25
C LEU A 409 -31.56 10.05 -1.21
N THR A 410 -32.55 10.93 -1.41
CA THR A 410 -33.74 11.00 -0.53
C THR A 410 -34.53 9.69 -0.52
N LEU A 411 -34.64 9.03 -1.67
CA LEU A 411 -35.29 7.72 -1.79
C LEU A 411 -34.51 6.64 -1.04
N TYR A 412 -33.18 6.64 -1.15
CA TYR A 412 -32.31 5.75 -0.38
C TYR A 412 -32.43 5.97 1.14
N GLU A 413 -32.45 7.23 1.59
CA GLU A 413 -32.63 7.59 3.00
C GLU A 413 -33.99 7.11 3.53
N HIS A 414 -35.06 7.25 2.73
CA HIS A 414 -36.39 6.76 3.05
C HIS A 414 -36.44 5.22 3.15
N GLU A 415 -35.85 4.51 2.19
CA GLU A 415 -35.75 3.04 2.19
C GLU A 415 -34.96 2.53 3.40
N MET A 416 -33.85 3.19 3.74
CA MET A 416 -33.06 2.91 4.93
C MET A 416 -33.88 3.12 6.22
N GLY A 417 -34.73 4.15 6.28
CA GLY A 417 -35.56 4.53 7.44
C GLY A 417 -36.74 3.59 7.76
N GLY A 418 -37.11 2.65 6.86
CA GLY A 418 -38.00 1.53 7.20
C GLY A 418 -39.50 1.79 7.19
N LYS A 419 -39.96 2.88 6.58
CA LYS A 419 -41.38 3.02 6.26
C LYS A 419 -41.65 2.41 4.88
N SER A 420 -41.97 1.13 4.84
CA SER A 420 -42.47 0.50 3.61
C SER A 420 -43.92 0.94 3.38
N ALA A 421 -44.22 1.48 2.21
CA ALA A 421 -45.58 1.53 1.72
C ALA A 421 -45.98 0.11 1.23
N GLY A 422 -46.83 -0.56 2.02
CA GLY A 422 -47.76 -1.62 1.60
C GLY A 422 -47.23 -2.95 1.05
N ALA A 423 -47.31 -4.03 1.84
CA ALA A 423 -47.78 -5.35 1.39
C ALA A 423 -48.10 -6.29 2.59
N THR A 424 -49.22 -7.01 2.46
CA THR A 424 -49.92 -7.90 3.42
C THR A 424 -49.14 -9.20 3.72
N PRO A 425 -49.26 -9.82 4.92
CA PRO A 425 -48.40 -10.93 5.32
C PRO A 425 -48.95 -12.30 4.86
N ALA A 426 -48.04 -13.18 4.41
CA ALA A 426 -48.31 -14.61 4.17
C ALA A 426 -47.59 -15.49 5.21
N ALA A 427 -48.30 -16.55 5.58
CA ALA A 427 -48.13 -17.45 6.72
C ALA A 427 -46.76 -18.12 6.94
N ALA A 428 -46.46 -18.33 8.22
CA ALA A 428 -45.41 -19.20 8.73
C ALA A 428 -45.71 -20.68 8.47
N ALA A 429 -44.68 -21.46 8.11
CA ALA A 429 -44.69 -22.91 8.12
C ALA A 429 -43.66 -23.44 9.13
N LYS A 430 -44.09 -24.48 9.85
CA LYS A 430 -43.54 -25.08 11.07
C LYS A 430 -42.35 -26.01 10.83
N ASP A 431 -41.61 -26.20 11.93
CA ASP A 431 -40.63 -27.24 12.19
C ASP A 431 -41.05 -28.66 11.80
N GLY A 432 -40.06 -29.47 11.43
CA GLY A 432 -40.11 -30.93 11.30
C GLY A 432 -38.72 -31.55 11.47
N PRO A 433 -38.61 -32.83 11.87
CA PRO A 433 -37.79 -33.24 13.02
C PRO A 433 -36.45 -33.93 12.68
N SER A 434 -35.57 -33.98 13.69
CA SER A 434 -34.36 -34.81 13.70
C SER A 434 -34.71 -36.25 14.04
N ASP A 435 -34.48 -37.18 13.12
CA ASP A 435 -34.37 -38.61 13.40
C ASP A 435 -33.24 -39.19 12.54
N ALA A 436 -32.13 -39.60 13.17
CA ALA A 436 -31.07 -40.36 12.50
C ALA A 436 -31.36 -41.85 12.65
N ALA A 437 -31.78 -42.49 11.56
CA ALA A 437 -31.92 -43.94 11.47
C ALA A 437 -30.55 -44.65 11.54
N PRO A 438 -30.46 -45.89 12.08
CA PRO A 438 -29.22 -46.67 12.11
C PRO A 438 -28.73 -47.00 10.69
N ALA A 439 -27.42 -46.88 10.47
CA ALA A 439 -26.79 -47.08 9.16
C ALA A 439 -27.02 -48.50 8.61
N THR A 440 -27.56 -48.61 7.39
CA THR A 440 -27.64 -49.88 6.65
C THR A 440 -26.32 -50.19 5.95
N LEU A 441 -26.07 -51.47 5.62
CA LEU A 441 -24.84 -51.90 4.92
C LEU A 441 -24.69 -51.24 3.54
N GLU A 442 -25.82 -50.93 2.88
CA GLU A 442 -25.87 -50.17 1.62
C GLU A 442 -25.46 -48.70 1.81
N ASN A 443 -25.85 -48.07 2.93
CA ASN A 443 -25.40 -46.72 3.26
C ASN A 443 -23.89 -46.67 3.55
N MET A 444 -23.29 -47.74 4.06
CA MET A 444 -21.84 -47.80 4.30
C MET A 444 -21.00 -47.93 3.01
N GLN A 445 -21.62 -48.22 1.87
CA GLN A 445 -20.96 -48.24 0.56
C GLN A 445 -21.05 -46.90 -0.17
N ASP A 446 -21.91 -45.97 0.28
CA ASP A 446 -22.01 -44.62 -0.25
C ASP A 446 -20.93 -43.70 0.34
N PRO A 447 -19.96 -43.23 -0.48
CA PRO A 447 -18.92 -42.32 -0.01
C PRO A 447 -19.49 -41.03 0.59
N ALA A 448 -20.63 -40.53 0.11
CA ALA A 448 -21.25 -39.32 0.64
C ALA A 448 -21.81 -39.55 2.06
N PHE A 449 -22.31 -40.75 2.36
CA PHE A 449 -22.79 -41.13 3.68
C PHE A 449 -21.63 -41.27 4.68
N LEU A 450 -20.52 -41.91 4.28
CA LEU A 450 -19.31 -42.03 5.11
C LEU A 450 -18.70 -40.67 5.45
N MET A 451 -18.73 -39.73 4.51
CA MET A 451 -18.24 -38.36 4.73
C MET A 451 -19.11 -37.57 5.71
N LYS A 452 -20.44 -37.72 5.64
CA LYS A 452 -21.36 -37.16 6.64
C LYS A 452 -21.09 -37.72 8.04
N LEU A 453 -20.77 -39.01 8.15
CA LEU A 453 -20.38 -39.64 9.42
C LEU A 453 -19.08 -39.06 10.00
N GLN A 454 -18.16 -38.60 9.14
CA GLN A 454 -16.91 -37.93 9.52
C GLN A 454 -17.07 -36.42 9.75
N GLY A 455 -18.29 -35.88 9.71
CA GLY A 455 -18.60 -34.46 9.97
C GLY A 455 -18.48 -33.54 8.75
N PHE A 456 -18.32 -34.11 7.54
CA PHE A 456 -18.32 -33.34 6.30
C PHE A 456 -19.72 -33.27 5.68
N ALA A 457 -20.22 -32.07 5.40
CA ALA A 457 -21.52 -31.84 4.78
C ALA A 457 -21.41 -30.75 3.71
N GLU A 458 -22.12 -30.95 2.61
CA GLU A 458 -22.20 -29.97 1.53
C GLU A 458 -22.76 -28.65 2.05
N GLY A 459 -22.22 -27.54 1.54
CA GLY A 459 -22.55 -26.18 1.96
C GLY A 459 -21.78 -25.68 3.19
N ASN A 460 -21.16 -26.58 3.97
CA ASN A 460 -20.40 -26.18 5.15
C ASN A 460 -19.03 -25.60 4.81
N LEU A 461 -18.55 -24.78 5.74
CA LEU A 461 -17.24 -24.14 5.70
C LEU A 461 -16.24 -24.89 6.56
N TYR A 462 -15.06 -25.15 6.01
CA TYR A 462 -14.00 -25.92 6.65
C TYR A 462 -12.71 -25.10 6.77
N LYS A 463 -12.05 -25.21 7.92
CA LYS A 463 -10.80 -24.52 8.25
C LYS A 463 -9.71 -25.53 8.58
N GLY A 464 -8.49 -25.22 8.16
CA GLY A 464 -7.31 -25.97 8.59
C GLY A 464 -6.88 -25.59 10.02
N LYS A 465 -6.04 -26.42 10.65
CA LYS A 465 -5.68 -26.31 12.07
C LYS A 465 -4.49 -25.37 12.39
N GLN A 466 -3.80 -24.75 11.42
CA GLN A 466 -2.61 -23.91 11.67
C GLN A 466 -2.85 -22.39 11.53
N LYS A 467 -2.06 -21.59 12.27
CA LYS A 467 -2.15 -20.11 12.46
C LYS A 467 -2.28 -19.22 11.20
N TYR A 468 -1.94 -19.72 10.01
CA TYR A 468 -2.07 -18.97 8.74
C TYR A 468 -3.32 -19.35 7.93
N GLN A 469 -4.03 -20.40 8.33
CA GLN A 469 -5.20 -20.97 7.64
C GLN A 469 -6.53 -20.39 8.15
N ASP A 470 -6.49 -19.51 9.15
CA ASP A 470 -7.67 -18.82 9.71
C ASP A 470 -8.28 -17.76 8.78
N ILE A 471 -7.61 -17.45 7.67
CA ILE A 471 -7.89 -16.25 6.87
C ILE A 471 -9.00 -16.51 5.83
N TRP A 472 -9.12 -17.74 5.28
CA TRP A 472 -10.09 -18.03 4.22
C TRP A 472 -10.68 -19.45 4.34
N PRO A 473 -11.97 -19.61 4.72
CA PRO A 473 -12.60 -20.92 4.84
C PRO A 473 -12.93 -21.52 3.45
N TRP A 474 -12.73 -22.83 3.29
CA TRP A 474 -13.15 -23.57 2.11
C TRP A 474 -14.60 -23.97 2.22
N LYS A 475 -15.41 -23.71 1.20
CA LYS A 475 -16.79 -24.20 1.12
C LYS A 475 -16.80 -25.53 0.38
N LEU A 476 -17.30 -26.58 1.02
CA LEU A 476 -17.57 -27.83 0.33
C LEU A 476 -18.82 -27.65 -0.53
N GLU A 477 -18.68 -27.54 -1.84
CA GLU A 477 -19.83 -27.31 -2.73
C GLU A 477 -20.60 -28.59 -3.01
N LYS A 478 -19.88 -29.69 -3.23
CA LYS A 478 -20.47 -30.97 -3.61
C LYS A 478 -19.56 -32.14 -3.23
N ILE A 479 -20.15 -33.23 -2.79
CA ILE A 479 -19.49 -34.52 -2.60
C ILE A 479 -19.92 -35.42 -3.77
N GLY A 480 -18.99 -35.66 -4.69
CA GLY A 480 -19.16 -36.63 -5.77
C GLY A 480 -18.84 -38.06 -5.32
N GLN A 481 -18.88 -39.01 -6.26
CA GLN A 481 -18.62 -40.43 -5.96
C GLN A 481 -17.15 -40.72 -5.55
N SER A 482 -16.20 -39.91 -6.03
CA SER A 482 -14.77 -40.12 -5.76
C SER A 482 -14.03 -38.87 -5.26
N HIS A 483 -14.65 -37.69 -5.38
CA HIS A 483 -14.03 -36.39 -5.03
C HIS A 483 -15.02 -35.46 -4.32
N GLY A 484 -14.51 -34.61 -3.43
CA GLY A 484 -15.21 -33.44 -2.91
C GLY A 484 -14.78 -32.19 -3.67
N SER A 485 -15.73 -31.41 -4.17
CA SER A 485 -15.47 -30.12 -4.82
C SER A 485 -15.54 -29.01 -3.79
N PHE A 486 -14.43 -28.28 -3.63
CA PHE A 486 -14.33 -27.16 -2.71
C PHE A 486 -14.15 -25.85 -3.46
N SER A 487 -14.79 -24.79 -2.98
CA SER A 487 -14.56 -23.43 -3.46
C SER A 487 -13.94 -22.57 -2.38
N LEU A 488 -12.95 -21.78 -2.79
CA LEU A 488 -12.35 -20.70 -2.01
C LEU A 488 -12.72 -19.38 -2.67
N SER A 489 -13.60 -18.61 -2.03
CA SER A 489 -13.98 -17.28 -2.51
C SER A 489 -13.11 -16.22 -1.86
N CYS A 490 -12.19 -15.65 -2.63
CA CYS A 490 -11.43 -14.46 -2.25
C CYS A 490 -12.32 -13.21 -2.46
N PRO A 491 -12.44 -12.29 -1.48
CA PRO A 491 -13.29 -11.11 -1.60
C PRO A 491 -12.86 -10.11 -2.68
N VAL A 492 -11.66 -10.28 -3.27
CA VAL A 492 -11.00 -9.23 -4.04
C VAL A 492 -10.87 -9.54 -5.53
N SER A 493 -10.94 -10.79 -6.00
CA SER A 493 -10.99 -11.04 -7.47
C SER A 493 -11.06 -12.47 -8.01
N TRP A 494 -10.98 -13.54 -7.21
CA TRP A 494 -11.00 -14.89 -7.80
C TRP A 494 -11.69 -15.94 -6.92
N ASP A 495 -12.52 -16.75 -7.56
CA ASP A 495 -13.07 -17.99 -7.03
C ASP A 495 -12.21 -19.14 -7.53
N LYS A 496 -11.57 -19.88 -6.62
CA LYS A 496 -10.83 -21.10 -6.97
C LYS A 496 -11.64 -22.31 -6.58
N LYS A 497 -11.83 -23.23 -7.53
CA LYS A 497 -12.40 -24.54 -7.28
C LYS A 497 -11.31 -25.59 -7.29
N VAL A 498 -11.34 -26.49 -6.32
CA VAL A 498 -10.41 -27.61 -6.21
C VAL A 498 -11.22 -28.87 -5.95
N GLU A 499 -10.92 -29.93 -6.70
CA GLU A 499 -11.47 -31.26 -6.44
C GLU A 499 -10.45 -32.08 -5.65
N VAL A 500 -10.89 -32.64 -4.53
CA VAL A 500 -10.04 -33.41 -3.61
C VAL A 500 -10.58 -34.84 -3.54
N PRO A 501 -9.77 -35.87 -3.82
CA PRO A 501 -10.19 -37.26 -3.66
C PRO A 501 -10.69 -37.51 -2.24
N LEU A 502 -11.81 -38.24 -2.10
CA LEU A 502 -12.42 -38.47 -0.77
C LEU A 502 -11.47 -39.19 0.21
N SER A 503 -10.58 -40.05 -0.31
CA SER A 503 -9.55 -40.73 0.47
C SER A 503 -8.49 -39.79 1.06
N GLU A 504 -8.33 -38.60 0.51
CA GLU A 504 -7.31 -37.63 0.90
C GLU A 504 -7.90 -36.43 1.64
N LEU A 505 -9.21 -36.37 1.80
CA LEU A 505 -9.91 -35.17 2.28
C LEU A 505 -9.55 -34.81 3.73
N LYS A 506 -9.37 -35.81 4.59
CA LYS A 506 -8.86 -35.62 5.96
C LYS A 506 -7.40 -35.13 5.95
N LYS A 507 -6.57 -35.70 5.07
CA LYS A 507 -5.18 -35.27 4.86
C LYS A 507 -5.10 -33.85 4.29
N PHE A 508 -5.97 -33.48 3.35
CA PHE A 508 -6.05 -32.16 2.76
C PHE A 508 -6.22 -31.06 3.82
N PHE A 509 -7.06 -31.29 4.84
CA PHE A 509 -7.20 -30.36 5.97
C PHE A 509 -6.10 -30.47 7.04
N GLU A 510 -5.36 -31.58 7.09
CA GLU A 510 -4.25 -31.82 8.03
C GLU A 510 -2.86 -31.39 7.47
N LEU A 511 -2.63 -31.48 6.16
CA LEU A 511 -1.34 -31.30 5.44
C LEU A 511 -1.28 -30.01 4.60
N TYR A 512 -2.19 -29.05 4.78
CA TYR A 512 -2.13 -27.76 4.07
C TYR A 512 -1.01 -26.84 4.60
N SER A 513 0.22 -27.36 4.64
CA SER A 513 1.47 -26.70 4.96
C SER A 513 2.52 -27.13 3.92
N GLY A 514 3.01 -26.18 3.11
CA GLY A 514 4.28 -26.30 2.39
C GLY A 514 4.23 -26.87 0.97
N GLU A 515 3.79 -28.11 0.76
CA GLU A 515 4.13 -28.85 -0.48
C GLU A 515 3.21 -28.57 -1.69
N PHE A 516 2.07 -27.90 -1.50
CA PHE A 516 1.10 -27.69 -2.59
C PHE A 516 1.54 -26.67 -3.65
N PHE A 517 2.56 -25.85 -3.38
CA PHE A 517 3.07 -24.87 -4.35
C PHE A 517 3.85 -25.54 -5.49
N GLU A 518 4.63 -26.60 -5.21
CA GLU A 518 5.36 -27.36 -6.24
C GLU A 518 4.42 -28.22 -7.10
N LEU A 519 3.43 -28.87 -6.48
CA LEU A 519 2.45 -29.71 -7.20
C LEU A 519 1.57 -28.88 -8.16
N CYS A 520 1.25 -27.63 -7.80
CA CYS A 520 0.53 -26.70 -8.67
C CYS A 520 1.38 -26.30 -9.89
N CYS A 521 2.68 -26.06 -9.72
CA CYS A 521 3.57 -25.67 -10.82
C CYS A 521 3.79 -26.83 -11.82
N GLU A 522 3.99 -28.06 -11.35
CA GLU A 522 4.14 -29.24 -12.23
C GLU A 522 2.86 -29.56 -13.03
N TYR A 523 1.68 -29.40 -12.41
CA TYR A 523 0.41 -29.64 -13.10
C TYR A 523 0.07 -28.54 -14.11
N PHE A 524 0.43 -27.29 -13.83
CA PHE A 524 0.20 -26.14 -14.71
C PHE A 524 1.09 -26.19 -15.97
N LEU A 525 2.33 -26.65 -15.82
CA LEU A 525 3.27 -26.88 -16.93
C LEU A 525 2.86 -28.05 -17.83
N LYS A 526 2.08 -29.00 -17.31
CA LYS A 526 1.71 -30.22 -18.05
C LYS A 526 0.41 -30.10 -18.84
N TYR A 527 -0.46 -29.12 -18.54
CA TYR A 527 -1.84 -29.08 -19.07
C TYR A 527 -2.37 -27.70 -19.52
N SER A 528 -1.55 -26.64 -19.54
CA SER A 528 -1.98 -25.34 -20.08
C SER A 528 -1.61 -25.21 -21.57
N HIS A 529 -2.62 -25.21 -22.46
CA HIS A 529 -2.49 -24.93 -23.89
C HIS A 529 -2.71 -23.44 -24.22
N CYS A 530 -2.22 -22.52 -23.38
CA CYS A 530 -2.41 -21.09 -23.57
C CYS A 530 -1.07 -20.36 -23.53
N GLU A 531 -0.55 -19.97 -24.70
CA GLU A 531 0.78 -19.35 -24.85
C GLU A 531 0.89 -17.93 -24.27
N GLU A 532 -0.23 -17.25 -24.01
CA GLU A 532 -0.21 -15.82 -23.66
C GLU A 532 0.00 -15.53 -22.15
N GLU A 533 -0.23 -16.50 -21.26
CA GLU A 533 -0.01 -16.33 -19.81
C GLU A 533 1.38 -16.77 -19.31
N LEU A 534 2.21 -17.36 -20.18
CA LEU A 534 3.53 -17.91 -19.84
C LEU A 534 4.62 -16.86 -19.59
N THR A 535 4.41 -15.58 -19.94
CA THR A 535 5.43 -14.53 -19.75
C THR A 535 5.50 -14.04 -18.30
N PHE A 536 4.41 -14.16 -17.53
CA PHE A 536 4.35 -13.68 -16.15
C PHE A 536 4.91 -14.68 -15.12
N LEU A 537 4.99 -15.97 -15.47
CA LEU A 537 5.38 -17.06 -14.55
C LEU A 537 6.79 -17.63 -14.78
N LYS A 538 7.57 -17.09 -15.72
CA LYS A 538 8.94 -17.57 -16.04
C LYS A 538 10.04 -17.17 -15.04
N ASN A 539 9.72 -16.73 -13.82
CA ASN A 539 10.72 -16.40 -12.81
C ASN A 539 10.52 -17.15 -11.48
N PRO A 540 10.76 -18.47 -11.42
CA PRO A 540 10.80 -19.21 -10.16
C PRO A 540 12.24 -19.33 -9.67
N THR A 541 12.67 -18.46 -8.76
CA THR A 541 13.78 -18.78 -7.85
C THR A 541 13.46 -18.22 -6.48
N CYS A 542 12.99 -19.08 -5.57
CA CYS A 542 13.61 -19.35 -4.27
C CYS A 542 12.62 -20.06 -3.34
N CYS A 543 12.89 -21.34 -3.06
CA CYS A 543 12.65 -21.98 -1.77
C CYS A 543 13.65 -23.15 -1.66
N LEU A 544 14.82 -22.91 -1.07
CA LEU A 544 15.62 -23.97 -0.44
C LEU A 544 15.34 -23.88 1.06
N LEU A 545 14.63 -24.87 1.60
CA LEU A 545 14.56 -25.13 3.04
C LEU A 545 15.30 -26.44 3.32
N GLU A 546 16.32 -26.36 4.18
CA GLU A 546 17.09 -27.49 4.66
C GLU A 546 16.22 -28.47 5.47
N GLY A 547 15.97 -29.65 4.91
CA GLY A 547 15.48 -30.81 5.64
C GLY A 547 16.61 -31.82 5.84
N LYS A 548 16.92 -32.18 7.09
CA LYS A 548 17.88 -33.24 7.43
C LYS A 548 17.45 -34.58 6.82
N ALA A 549 18.06 -34.99 5.72
CA ALA A 549 18.02 -36.36 5.24
C ALA A 549 19.07 -37.20 5.98
N LYS A 550 18.61 -38.17 6.78
CA LYS A 550 19.44 -39.31 7.17
C LYS A 550 19.79 -40.09 5.90
N THR A 551 21.08 -40.33 5.72
CA THR A 551 21.73 -41.23 4.76
C THR A 551 21.57 -40.91 3.27
N GLY A 552 22.63 -40.38 2.67
CA GLY A 552 22.84 -40.33 1.22
C GLY A 552 23.57 -39.08 0.76
N LYS A 553 24.91 -39.16 0.66
CA LYS A 553 25.84 -38.12 0.19
C LYS A 553 25.29 -37.17 -0.89
N LEU A 554 25.39 -35.86 -0.64
CA LEU A 554 25.67 -34.86 -1.68
C LEU A 554 26.53 -33.73 -1.06
N THR A 555 27.66 -33.43 -1.67
CA THR A 555 28.61 -32.40 -1.22
C THR A 555 28.79 -31.39 -2.35
N ILE A 556 28.47 -30.12 -2.11
CA ILE A 556 28.95 -28.98 -2.91
C ILE A 556 29.24 -27.83 -1.93
N PHE A 557 30.48 -27.32 -1.94
CA PHE A 557 30.92 -26.14 -1.20
C PHE A 557 30.96 -24.91 -2.13
N PRO A 558 30.64 -23.69 -1.65
CA PRO A 558 31.16 -22.46 -2.22
C PRO A 558 32.40 -21.98 -1.44
N PHE A 559 33.52 -21.79 -2.17
CA PHE A 559 34.68 -20.96 -1.77
C PHE A 559 34.26 -19.48 -1.92
N THR A 560 34.64 -18.49 -1.11
CA THR A 560 35.69 -18.22 -0.10
C THR A 560 35.09 -17.21 0.91
N ASP A 561 35.22 -17.33 2.22
CA ASP A 561 36.41 -16.93 2.98
C ASP A 561 36.40 -17.57 4.38
N GLN A 562 37.46 -18.31 4.71
CA GLN A 562 37.99 -18.65 6.05
C GLN A 562 38.69 -20.03 6.00
N ILE A 563 39.93 -20.03 5.49
CA ILE A 563 40.89 -21.12 5.75
C ILE A 563 41.94 -20.57 6.72
N SER A 564 41.70 -20.72 8.01
CA SER A 564 42.76 -20.84 9.01
C SER A 564 42.24 -21.52 10.27
N LYS A 565 41.93 -22.82 10.16
CA LYS A 565 41.93 -23.83 11.25
C LYS A 565 41.28 -25.09 10.68
N VAL A 566 42.11 -25.98 10.14
CA VAL A 566 42.07 -27.46 10.27
C VAL A 566 43.09 -27.95 9.24
N GLY A 567 44.23 -28.43 9.74
CA GLY A 567 45.30 -28.95 8.90
C GLY A 567 44.92 -30.29 8.29
N LEU A 568 44.76 -30.32 6.96
CA LEU A 568 44.76 -31.56 6.17
C LEU A 568 45.48 -31.30 4.84
N LYS A 569 46.47 -32.15 4.53
CA LYS A 569 47.27 -32.13 3.30
C LYS A 569 46.48 -32.70 2.12
N PRO A 570 46.59 -32.16 0.89
CA PRO A 570 45.96 -32.75 -0.28
C PRO A 570 46.80 -33.90 -0.87
N ALA A 571 46.13 -34.95 -1.32
CA ALA A 571 46.70 -36.02 -2.14
C ALA A 571 46.53 -35.68 -3.63
N ALA A 572 47.54 -36.04 -4.43
CA ALA A 572 47.72 -35.69 -5.83
C ALA A 572 46.79 -36.46 -6.79
N GLY A 573 46.43 -35.84 -7.93
CA GLY A 573 45.98 -36.57 -9.12
C GLY A 573 45.09 -35.79 -10.10
N SER A 574 45.65 -35.50 -11.28
CA SER A 574 45.04 -35.20 -12.60
C SER A 574 44.06 -34.02 -12.75
N VAL A 575 44.53 -32.95 -13.42
CA VAL A 575 43.73 -31.92 -14.09
C VAL A 575 43.77 -32.19 -15.59
N GLU A 576 42.60 -32.34 -16.24
CA GLU A 576 42.46 -32.23 -17.69
C GLU A 576 41.92 -30.85 -18.04
N VAL A 577 42.60 -30.15 -18.96
CA VAL A 577 42.24 -28.82 -19.46
C VAL A 577 41.58 -28.99 -20.83
N TRP A 578 40.38 -28.42 -20.99
CA TRP A 578 39.72 -28.26 -22.29
C TRP A 578 39.78 -26.79 -22.71
N HIS A 579 40.37 -26.51 -23.88
CA HIS A 579 40.39 -25.18 -24.49
C HIS A 579 39.22 -25.02 -25.47
N SER A 580 38.52 -23.87 -25.44
CA SER A 580 37.55 -23.48 -26.46
C SER A 580 38.19 -22.57 -27.53
N ALA A 581 37.74 -22.73 -28.77
CA ALA A 581 38.36 -22.20 -29.98
C ALA A 581 37.98 -20.74 -30.33
N SER A 582 37.85 -19.85 -29.35
CA SER A 582 37.54 -18.42 -29.62
C SER A 582 38.33 -17.42 -28.78
N GLY A 583 39.54 -17.78 -28.35
CA GLY A 583 40.66 -16.82 -28.22
C GLY A 583 40.39 -15.51 -27.48
N THR A 584 39.61 -15.54 -26.39
CA THR A 584 39.50 -14.39 -25.48
C THR A 584 39.61 -14.91 -24.04
N SER A 585 40.70 -14.56 -23.37
CA SER A 585 40.99 -14.95 -22.00
C SER A 585 40.21 -14.08 -21.00
N LEU A 586 39.63 -14.72 -19.99
CA LEU A 586 39.49 -14.18 -18.63
C LEU A 586 40.33 -15.05 -17.72
#